data_AF-A0A532DDI1-F1
#
_entry.id   AF-A0A532DDI1-F1
#
_cell.length_a   1.000
_cell.length_b   1.000
_cell.length_c   1.000
_cell.angle_alpha   90.00
_cell.angle_beta   90.00
_cell.angle_gamma   90.00
#
_symmetry.space_group_name_H-M   'P 1'
#
loop_
_entity.id
_entity.type
_entity.pdbx_description
1 polymer ?
#
loop_
_entity_poly.entity_id
_entity_poly.type
_entity_poly.pdbx_seq_one_letter_code
_entity_poly.pdbx_strand_id
1 'polypeptide(L)' 'MASHIPVTDRILGAVQRAHGCDLDSLADSLSDLSWSQIFLEVDRLSRDGQVRVTLGTGGRYMIRLPDHDRVSESHLVRS' A
#
# COMPACT_ATOMS: atom_id res chain seq x y z
N MET A 1 22.65 16.01 2.71
CA MET A 1 21.98 15.23 1.66
C MET A 1 20.59 14.91 2.19
N ALA A 2 19.54 15.48 1.61
CA ALA A 2 18.18 15.17 2.04
C ALA A 2 17.90 13.72 1.65
N SER A 3 17.76 12.85 2.65
CA SER A 3 17.31 11.48 2.46
C SER A 3 15.92 11.55 1.85
N HIS A 4 15.83 11.49 0.52
CA HIS A 4 14.54 11.43 -0.14
C HIS A 4 14.00 10.03 0.14
N ILE A 5 13.16 9.92 1.16
CA ILE A 5 12.47 8.67 1.47
C ILE A 5 11.71 8.29 0.18
N PRO A 6 11.97 7.12 -0.40
CA PRO A 6 11.31 6.67 -1.62
C PRO A 6 9.79 6.81 -1.52
N VAL A 7 9.15 7.20 -2.62
CA VAL A 7 7.68 7.33 -2.71
C VAL A 7 6.99 6.06 -2.17
N THR A 8 7.58 4.89 -2.46
CA THR A 8 7.18 3.58 -1.93
C THR A 8 7.05 3.56 -0.41
N ASP A 9 8.12 3.89 0.31
CA ASP A 9 8.16 3.80 1.78
C ASP A 9 7.14 4.74 2.42
N ARG A 10 6.92 5.89 1.78
CA ARG A 10 5.95 6.89 2.24
C ARG A 10 4.52 6.40 2.08
N ILE A 11 4.19 5.82 0.93
CA ILE A 11 2.86 5.23 0.66
C ILE A 11 2.62 4.06 1.60
N LEU A 12 3.57 3.11 1.72
CA LEU A 12 3.43 1.97 2.61
C LEU A 12 3.27 2.40 4.06
N GLY A 13 4.06 3.37 4.53
CA GLY A 13 3.96 3.92 5.87
C GLY A 13 2.62 4.63 6.13
N ALA A 14 2.08 5.35 5.14
CA ALA A 14 0.76 5.98 5.25
C ALA A 14 -0.36 4.94 5.34
N VAL A 15 -0.37 3.94 4.44
CA VAL A 15 -1.35 2.85 4.44
C VAL A 15 -1.28 2.06 5.75
N GLN A 16 -0.07 1.79 6.26
CA GLN A 16 0.14 1.09 7.52
C GLN A 16 -0.45 1.86 8.71
N ARG A 17 -0.14 3.16 8.82
CA ARG A 17 -0.64 4.01 9.93
C ARG A 17 -2.16 4.17 9.90
N ALA A 18 -2.76 4.19 8.72
CA ALA A 18 -4.20 4.32 8.55
C ALA A 18 -4.96 2.99 8.72
N HIS A 19 -4.26 1.85 8.83
CA HIS A 19 -4.86 0.50 8.71
C HIS A 19 -5.66 0.33 7.40
N GLY A 20 -5.19 0.98 6.33
CA GLY A 20 -5.87 1.06 5.04
C GLY A 20 -6.60 2.39 4.82
N CYS A 21 -6.58 2.87 3.57
CA CYS A 21 -7.14 4.17 3.19
C CYS A 21 -7.50 4.21 1.71
N ASP A 22 -8.27 5.21 1.28
CA ASP A 22 -8.51 5.46 -0.14
C ASP A 22 -7.42 6.34 -0.79
N LEU A 23 -7.42 6.42 -2.12
CA LEU A 23 -6.45 7.21 -2.89
C LEU A 23 -6.49 8.70 -2.53
N ASP A 24 -7.69 9.25 -2.28
CA ASP A 24 -7.85 10.66 -1.95
C ASP A 24 -7.23 10.97 -0.58
N SER A 25 -7.46 10.09 0.40
CA SER A 25 -6.83 10.19 1.72
C SER A 25 -5.30 10.10 1.66
N LEU A 26 -4.74 9.29 0.75
CA LEU A 26 -3.29 9.26 0.52
C LEU A 26 -2.78 10.57 -0.09
N ALA A 27 -3.51 11.14 -1.04
CA ALA A 27 -3.17 12.42 -1.65
C ALA A 27 -3.19 13.56 -0.63
N ASP A 28 -4.17 13.56 0.27
CA ASP A 28 -4.25 14.53 1.36
C ASP A 28 -3.09 14.36 2.37
N SER A 29 -2.74 13.11 2.71
CA SER A 29 -1.65 12.83 3.66
C SER A 29 -0.24 13.03 3.08
N LEU A 30 -0.08 12.92 1.76
CA LEU A 30 1.19 13.03 1.04
C LEU A 30 1.12 14.21 0.07
N SER A 31 0.80 15.39 0.60
CA SER A 31 0.50 16.62 -0.16
C SER A 31 1.65 17.15 -1.03
N ASP A 32 2.86 16.64 -0.84
CA ASP A 32 4.06 16.94 -1.63
C ASP A 32 4.28 15.98 -2.81
N LEU A 33 3.44 14.95 -2.95
CA LEU A 33 3.37 14.09 -4.12
C LEU A 33 2.20 14.47 -5.00
N SER A 34 2.37 14.33 -6.32
CA SER A 34 1.24 14.49 -7.24
C SER A 34 0.30 13.30 -7.15
N TRP A 35 -0.98 13.51 -7.45
CA TRP A 35 -1.97 12.43 -7.53
C TRP A 35 -1.54 11.34 -8.52
N SER A 36 -0.91 11.72 -9.64
CA SER A 36 -0.37 10.78 -10.62
C SER A 36 0.79 9.93 -10.08
N GLN A 37 1.69 10.50 -9.27
CA GLN A 37 2.78 9.75 -8.63
C GLN A 37 2.23 8.72 -7.65
N ILE A 38 1.23 9.13 -6.85
CA ILE A 38 0.57 8.23 -5.90
C ILE A 38 -0.14 7.11 -6.65
N PHE A 39 -0.94 7.43 -7.67
CA PHE A 39 -1.68 6.43 -8.45
C PHE A 39 -0.75 5.42 -9.13
N LEU A 40 0.29 5.89 -9.84
CA LEU A 40 1.23 5.03 -10.54
C LEU A 40 1.98 4.11 -9.57
N GLU A 41 2.38 4.64 -8.42
CA GLU A 41 3.10 3.85 -7.43
C GLU A 41 2.19 2.85 -6.72
N VAL A 42 0.94 3.21 -6.41
CA VAL A 42 -0.07 2.27 -5.88
C VAL A 42 -0.39 1.16 -6.89
N ASP A 43 -0.56 1.49 -8.18
CA ASP A 43 -0.76 0.48 -9.22
C ASP A 43 0.43 -0.48 -9.32
N ARG A 44 1.66 0.06 -9.30
CA ARG A 44 2.88 -0.75 -9.27
C ARG A 44 2.92 -1.67 -8.06
N LEU A 45 2.69 -1.14 -6.85
CA LEU A 45 2.70 -1.92 -5.60
C LEU A 45 1.59 -2.97 -5.57
N SER A 46 0.44 -2.69 -6.18
CA SER A 46 -0.67 -3.63 -6.30
C SER A 46 -0.29 -4.81 -7.21
N ARG A 47 0.36 -4.53 -8.35
CA ARG A 47 0.88 -5.57 -9.26
C ARG A 47 1.97 -6.42 -8.62
N ASP A 48 2.79 -5.81 -7.77
CA ASP A 48 3.84 -6.49 -7.01
C ASP A 48 3.30 -7.26 -5.79
N GLY A 49 1.99 -7.14 -5.48
CA GLY A 49 1.35 -7.79 -4.33
C GLY A 49 1.69 -7.16 -2.97
N GLN A 50 2.34 -5.99 -2.97
CA GLN A 50 2.73 -5.27 -1.74
C GLN A 50 1.58 -4.48 -1.11
N VAL A 51 0.56 -4.16 -1.91
CA VAL A 51 -0.72 -3.62 -1.44
C VAL A 51 -1.86 -4.36 -2.13
N ARG A 52 -3.04 -4.35 -1.52
CA ARG A 52 -4.28 -4.83 -2.10
C ARG A 52 -5.21 -3.64 -2.32
N VAL A 53 -5.62 -3.45 -3.56
CA VAL A 53 -6.63 -2.45 -3.95
C VAL A 53 -7.97 -3.17 -4.11
N THR A 54 -9.01 -2.68 -3.44
CA THR A 54 -10.37 -3.23 -3.49
C THR A 54 -11.38 -2.11 -3.72
N LEU A 55 -12.51 -2.42 -4.36
CA LEU A 55 -13.62 -1.48 -4.44
C LEU A 55 -14.38 -1.49 -3.11
N GLY A 56 -14.29 -0.40 -2.36
CA GLY A 56 -15.00 -0.20 -1.10
C GLY A 56 -16.43 0.29 -1.28
N THR A 57 -17.14 0.42 -0.15
CA THR A 57 -18.49 0.99 -0.12
C THR A 57 -18.47 2.47 -0.54
N GLY A 58 -19.35 2.84 -1.46
CA GLY A 58 -19.41 4.22 -1.99
C GLY A 58 -18.55 4.48 -3.23
N GLY A 59 -18.06 3.42 -3.90
CA GLY A 59 -17.36 3.57 -5.19
C GLY A 59 -15.90 4.02 -5.07
N ARG A 60 -15.33 4.00 -3.86
CA ARG A 60 -13.94 4.38 -3.60
C ARG A 60 -13.02 3.17 -3.63
N TYR A 61 -11.82 3.35 -4.18
CA TYR A 61 -10.78 2.34 -4.14
C TYR A 61 -10.07 2.38 -2.79
N MET A 62 -10.20 1.29 -2.04
CA MET A 62 -9.54 1.10 -0.75
C MET A 62 -8.23 0.34 -0.93
N ILE A 63 -7.17 0.90 -0.38
CA ILE A 63 -5.82 0.37 -0.39
C ILE A 63 -5.52 -0.18 1.00
N ARG A 64 -5.04 -1.41 1.07
CA ARG A 64 -4.61 -2.06 2.32
C ARG A 64 -3.29 -2.76 2.10
N LEU A 65 -2.53 -2.96 3.18
CA LEU A 65 -1.44 -3.92 3.14
C LEU A 65 -2.04 -5.33 2.99
N PRO A 66 -1.38 -6.24 2.28
CA PRO A 66 -1.78 -7.64 2.28
C PRO A 66 -1.75 -8.13 3.72
N ASP A 67 -2.79 -8.84 4.12
CA ASP A 67 -2.76 -9.59 5.36
C ASP A 67 -1.58 -10.55 5.23
N HIS A 68 -0.52 -10.30 6.00
CA HIS A 68 0.40 -11.37 6.34
C HIS A 68 -0.40 -12.27 7.29
N ASP A 69 -1.29 -13.08 6.71
CA ASP A 69 -1.52 -14.39 7.28
C ASP A 69 -0.12 -14.93 7.50
N ARG A 70 0.20 -15.28 8.75
CA ARG A 70 1.40 -16.06 9.00
C ARG A 70 1.14 -17.36 8.25
N VAL A 71 1.51 -17.40 6.98
CA VAL A 71 2.08 -18.60 6.40
C VAL A 71 3.39 -18.77 7.17
N SER A 72 3.24 -19.23 8.42
CA SER A 72 4.21 -20.10 9.03
C SER A 72 4.61 -21.04 7.92
N GLU A 73 5.90 -21.06 7.63
CA GLU A 73 6.56 -22.20 7.02
C GLU A 73 6.25 -23.45 7.86
N SER A 74 5.04 -24.01 7.72
CA SER A 74 4.74 -25.39 8.05
C SER A 74 4.67 -26.19 6.75
N HIS A 75 5.66 -25.97 5.89
CA HIS A 75 6.02 -26.91 4.83
C HIS A 75 7.52 -27.22 4.91
N LEU A 76 7.99 -27.51 6.13
CA LEU A 76 9.17 -28.34 6.31
C LEU A 76 8.70 -29.77 6.59
N VAL A 77 8.88 -30.62 5.58
CA VAL A 77 9.26 -32.04 5.65
C VAL A 77 8.60 -32.88 6.75
N ARG A 78 7.85 -33.91 6.34
CA ARG A 78 8.12 -35.23 6.89
C ARG A 78 7.93 -36.34 5.86
N SER A 79 9.08 -36.92 5.55
CA SER A 79 9.38 -38.20 4.92
C SER A 79 8.73 -39.39 5.61
#